data_AF-A0A5D3JE37-F1
#
_entry.id   AF-A0A5D3JE37-F1
#
_cell.length_a   1.000
_cell.length_b   1.000
_cell.length_c   1.000
_cell.angle_alpha   90.00
_cell.angle_beta   90.00
_cell.angle_gamma   90.00
#
_symmetry.space_group_name_H-M   'P 1'
#
loop_
_entity.id
_entity.type
_entity.pdbx_description
1 polymer ?
#
loop_
_entity_poly.entity_id
_entity_poly.type
_entity_poly.pdbx_seq_one_letter_code
_entity_poly.pdbx_strand_id
1 'polypeptide(L)'
;HYGVMFFFRGREAIDGQLVQVIKNFRETYGLSVIPVSVDGVINPMLPDSRTDQGQAEQLGVKFFPAMMLVNPKSGQVKPLSYGFISQDDLAKQFLYVSSDFKPNF
;
A
#
# COMPACT_ATOMS: atom_id res chain seq x y z
N HIS A 1 -11.96 -8.60 8.03
CA HIS A 1 -10.57 -8.12 8.15
C HIS A 1 -10.22 -7.46 6.84
N TYR A 2 -9.75 -6.22 6.83
CA TYR A 2 -9.24 -5.59 5.61
C TYR A 2 -7.76 -5.96 5.45
N GLY A 3 -7.24 -6.04 4.23
CA GLY A 3 -5.81 -6.05 3.94
C GLY A 3 -5.43 -4.76 3.22
N VAL A 4 -4.16 -4.35 3.27
CA VAL A 4 -3.68 -3.19 2.50
C VAL A 4 -3.01 -3.67 1.23
N MET A 5 -3.43 -3.15 0.08
CA MET A 5 -2.68 -3.26 -1.17
C MET A 5 -1.95 -1.95 -1.42
N PHE A 6 -0.66 -2.04 -1.75
CA PHE A 6 0.19 -0.90 -2.05
C PHE A 6 0.64 -0.96 -3.52
N PHE A 7 0.12 -0.05 -4.34
CA PHE A 7 0.44 0.05 -5.76
C PHE A 7 1.54 1.07 -5.99
N PHE A 8 2.61 0.67 -6.68
CA PHE A 8 3.77 1.53 -6.92
C PHE A 8 4.42 1.25 -8.29
N ARG A 9 5.18 2.22 -8.80
CA ARG A 9 6.04 2.10 -9.99
C ARG A 9 7.49 1.98 -9.53
N GLY A 10 8.12 0.84 -9.77
CA GLY A 10 9.50 0.61 -9.31
C GLY A 10 10.55 1.49 -10.01
N ARG A 11 10.23 2.04 -11.19
CA ARG A 11 11.12 2.96 -11.92
C ARG A 11 11.08 4.39 -11.40
N GLU A 12 10.06 4.76 -10.63
CA GLU A 12 9.85 6.14 -10.19
C GLU A 12 10.47 6.39 -8.82
N ALA A 13 11.35 7.39 -8.73
CA ALA A 13 12.09 7.67 -7.51
C ALA A 13 11.19 8.02 -6.31
N ILE A 14 10.09 8.72 -6.55
CA ILE A 14 9.11 9.10 -5.51
C ILE A 14 8.40 7.88 -4.91
N ASP A 15 8.00 6.92 -5.76
CA ASP A 15 7.43 5.66 -5.34
C ASP A 15 8.44 4.85 -4.49
N GLY A 16 9.73 4.90 -4.85
CA GLY A 16 10.82 4.30 -4.08
C GLY A 16 11.01 4.86 -2.66
N GLN A 17 10.77 6.15 -2.44
CA GLN A 17 10.79 6.74 -1.09
C GLN A 17 9.67 6.18 -0.23
N LEU A 18 8.48 6.02 -0.81
CA LEU A 18 7.33 5.48 -0.10
C LEU A 18 7.49 4.00 0.24
N VAL A 19 8.13 3.23 -0.64
CA VAL A 19 8.51 1.82 -0.39
C VAL A 19 9.28 1.66 0.93
N GLN A 20 10.25 2.54 1.21
CA GLN A 20 11.02 2.51 2.46
C GLN A 20 10.12 2.69 3.69
N VAL A 21 9.15 3.61 3.60
CA VAL A 21 8.20 3.85 4.70
C VAL A 21 7.31 2.63 4.92
N ILE A 22 6.80 2.01 3.84
CA ILE A 22 5.98 0.80 3.91
C ILE A 22 6.73 -0.34 4.57
N LYS A 23 7.99 -0.59 4.19
CA LYS A 23 8.81 -1.64 4.82
C LYS A 23 8.91 -1.43 6.34
N ASN A 24 9.29 -0.21 6.75
CA ASN A 24 9.44 0.10 8.17
C ASN A 24 8.12 -0.04 8.94
N PHE A 25 6.99 0.35 8.33
CA PHE A 25 5.67 0.21 8.94
C PHE A 25 5.22 -1.25 9.11
N ARG A 26 5.45 -2.09 8.09
CA ARG A 26 5.19 -3.54 8.17
C ARG A 26 5.95 -4.16 9.34
N GLU A 27 7.22 -3.82 9.47
CA GLU A 27 8.11 -4.32 10.53
C GLU A 27 7.71 -3.81 11.92
N THR A 28 7.29 -2.53 12.02
CA THR A 28 6.99 -1.89 13.30
C THR A 28 5.61 -2.28 13.85
N TYR A 29 4.59 -2.37 13.00
CA TYR A 29 3.19 -2.52 13.43
C TYR A 29 2.55 -3.86 13.04
N GLY A 30 3.29 -4.77 12.41
CA GLY A 30 2.78 -6.08 11.97
C GLY A 30 1.69 -5.97 10.89
N LEU A 31 1.72 -4.89 10.10
CA LEU A 31 0.65 -4.60 9.14
C LEU A 31 0.79 -5.51 7.90
N SER A 32 -0.30 -6.19 7.53
CA SER A 32 -0.34 -7.02 6.32
C SER A 32 -0.54 -6.15 5.08
N VAL A 33 0.56 -5.88 4.38
CA VAL A 33 0.59 -5.15 3.09
C VAL A 33 0.94 -6.13 1.98
N ILE A 34 0.19 -6.08 0.88
CA ILE A 34 0.51 -6.74 -0.39
C ILE A 34 1.03 -5.66 -1.35
N PRO A 35 2.35 -5.59 -1.59
CA PRO A 35 2.89 -4.66 -2.56
C PRO A 35 2.67 -5.16 -3.98
N VAL A 36 2.30 -4.24 -4.88
CA VAL A 36 1.98 -4.48 -6.28
C VAL A 36 2.72 -3.48 -7.15
N SER A 37 3.65 -3.98 -7.96
CA SER A 37 4.39 -3.20 -8.95
C SER A 37 3.56 -3.08 -10.23
N VAL A 38 3.20 -1.86 -10.61
CA VAL A 38 2.37 -1.59 -11.81
C VAL A 38 3.18 -1.47 -13.09
N ASP A 39 4.49 -1.24 -13.00
CA ASP A 39 5.42 -1.18 -14.13
C ASP A 39 6.29 -2.44 -14.27
N GLY A 40 6.04 -3.44 -13.43
CA GLY A 40 6.79 -4.70 -13.37
C GLY A 40 8.19 -4.59 -12.77
N VAL A 41 8.61 -3.39 -12.32
CA VAL A 41 9.90 -3.22 -11.65
C VAL A 41 9.72 -3.42 -10.15
N ILE A 42 10.40 -4.42 -9.62
CA ILE A 42 10.35 -4.78 -8.20
C ILE A 42 11.40 -3.97 -7.44
N ASN A 43 10.97 -3.29 -6.39
CA ASN A 43 11.91 -2.61 -5.49
C ASN A 43 12.53 -3.66 -4.54
N PRO A 44 13.88 -3.74 -4.41
CA PRO A 44 14.55 -4.72 -3.56
C PRO A 44 14.13 -4.71 -2.08
N MET A 45 13.55 -3.61 -1.60
CA MET A 45 13.04 -3.48 -0.24
C MET A 45 11.69 -4.18 -0.01
N LEU A 46 10.97 -4.49 -1.09
CA LEU A 46 9.71 -5.24 -1.08
C LEU A 46 9.82 -6.40 -2.09
N PRO A 47 10.71 -7.37 -1.83
CA PRO A 47 10.97 -8.46 -2.78
C PRO A 47 9.77 -9.41 -2.94
N ASP A 48 8.80 -9.34 -2.04
CA ASP A 48 7.52 -10.06 -2.07
C ASP A 48 6.44 -9.36 -2.91
N SER A 49 6.81 -8.32 -3.66
CA SER A 49 5.90 -7.61 -4.55
C SER A 49 5.37 -8.49 -5.66
N ARG A 50 4.07 -8.34 -5.95
CA ARG A 50 3.42 -8.93 -7.12
C ARG A 50 3.50 -7.96 -8.28
N THR A 51 3.51 -8.45 -9.50
CA THR A 51 3.27 -7.60 -10.68
C THR A 51 1.77 -7.38 -10.85
N ASP A 52 1.37 -6.16 -11.18
CA ASP A 52 -0.02 -5.87 -11.52
C ASP A 52 -0.45 -6.66 -12.75
N GLN A 53 -1.59 -7.33 -12.64
CA GLN A 53 -2.26 -8.07 -13.70
C GLN A 53 -3.68 -7.52 -13.94
N GLY A 54 -3.88 -6.23 -13.69
CA GLY A 54 -5.18 -5.55 -13.78
C GLY A 54 -5.85 -5.27 -12.43
N GLN A 55 -5.18 -5.53 -11.31
CA GLN A 55 -5.73 -5.19 -9.99
C GLN A 55 -5.85 -3.68 -9.82
N ALA A 56 -4.87 -2.90 -10.31
CA ALA A 56 -4.91 -1.44 -10.23
C ALA A 56 -6.15 -0.89 -10.96
N GLU A 57 -6.42 -1.38 -12.18
CA GLU A 57 -7.59 -0.99 -12.97
C GLU A 57 -8.90 -1.40 -12.29
N GLN A 58 -9.00 -2.67 -11.86
CA GLN A 58 -10.20 -3.19 -11.21
C GLN A 58 -10.57 -2.43 -9.92
N LEU A 59 -9.55 -1.95 -9.20
CA LEU A 59 -9.72 -1.17 -7.97
C LEU A 59 -9.84 0.34 -8.22
N GLY A 60 -9.82 0.78 -9.49
CA GLY A 60 -9.96 2.19 -9.89
C GLY A 60 -8.77 3.06 -9.50
N VAL A 61 -7.57 2.48 -9.36
CA VAL A 61 -6.35 3.21 -9.00
C VAL A 61 -5.86 4.00 -10.21
N LYS A 62 -5.99 5.33 -10.15
CA LYS A 62 -5.63 6.24 -11.25
C LYS A 62 -4.29 6.97 -11.05
N PHE A 63 -3.79 7.02 -9.83
CA PHE A 63 -2.59 7.75 -9.46
C PHE A 63 -1.68 6.86 -8.63
N PHE A 64 -0.37 7.03 -8.80
CA PHE A 64 0.65 6.25 -8.11
C PHE A 64 1.66 7.17 -7.41
N PRO A 65 2.22 6.74 -6.27
CA PRO A 65 1.89 5.51 -5.57
C PRO A 65 0.53 5.59 -4.86
N ALA A 66 -0.11 4.45 -4.60
CA ALA A 66 -1.45 4.40 -3.99
C ALA A 66 -1.60 3.25 -2.99
N MET A 67 -2.50 3.44 -2.03
CA MET A 67 -2.82 2.45 -1.01
C MET A 67 -4.32 2.23 -0.94
N MET A 68 -4.71 0.95 -0.96
CA MET A 68 -6.10 0.54 -1.00
C MET A 68 -6.38 -0.41 0.16
N LEU A 69 -7.42 -0.12 0.95
CA LEU A 69 -7.99 -1.10 1.86
C LEU A 69 -8.89 -2.03 1.08
N VAL A 70 -8.61 -3.32 1.17
CA VAL A 70 -9.37 -4.37 0.49
C VAL A 70 -9.98 -5.28 1.55
N ASN A 71 -11.31 -5.42 1.55
CA ASN A 71 -11.96 -6.49 2.30
C ASN A 71 -11.93 -7.77 1.47
N PRO A 72 -11.15 -8.80 1.84
CA PRO A 72 -11.06 -10.04 1.08
C PRO A 72 -12.35 -10.85 1.10
N LYS A 73 -13.28 -10.59 2.04
CA LYS A 73 -14.57 -11.32 2.12
C LYS A 73 -15.65 -10.69 1.26
N SER A 74 -15.67 -9.37 1.14
CA SER A 74 -16.72 -8.66 0.39
C SER A 74 -16.24 -8.01 -0.90
N GLY A 75 -14.93 -8.01 -1.16
CA GLY A 75 -14.33 -7.25 -2.27
C GLY A 75 -14.47 -5.73 -2.11
N GLN A 76 -14.93 -5.23 -0.96
CA GLN A 76 -15.14 -3.81 -0.74
C GLN A 76 -13.79 -3.08 -0.68
N VAL A 77 -13.68 -2.01 -1.47
CA VAL A 77 -12.48 -1.22 -1.66
C VAL A 77 -12.68 0.16 -1.06
N LYS A 78 -11.73 0.62 -0.24
CA LYS A 78 -11.66 2.01 0.18
C LYS A 78 -10.28 2.58 -0.14
N PRO A 79 -10.19 3.69 -0.91
CA PRO A 79 -8.91 4.35 -1.11
C PRO A 79 -8.41 4.88 0.22
N LEU A 80 -7.16 4.57 0.58
CA LEU A 80 -6.55 5.04 1.81
C LEU A 80 -5.91 6.41 1.65
N SER A 81 -5.41 6.74 0.44
CA SER A 81 -4.99 8.09 0.06
C SER A 81 -4.61 8.25 -1.43
N TYR A 82 -4.62 9.49 -1.93
CA TYR A 82 -4.08 9.94 -3.22
C TYR A 82 -3.12 11.12 -3.00
N GLY A 83 -1.99 11.18 -3.72
CA GLY A 83 -1.16 12.38 -3.88
C GLY A 83 0.02 12.54 -2.91
N PHE A 84 0.84 13.59 -3.11
CA PHE A 84 2.04 13.92 -2.32
C PHE A 84 1.71 14.11 -0.83
N ILE A 85 1.90 13.06 -0.04
CA ILE A 85 1.79 13.11 1.40
C ILE A 85 3.20 13.21 1.97
N SER A 86 3.44 14.14 2.90
CA SER A 86 4.68 14.18 3.66
C SER A 86 4.86 12.88 4.45
N GLN A 87 6.09 12.48 4.81
CA GLN A 87 6.28 11.26 5.62
C GLN A 87 5.45 11.27 6.91
N ASP A 88 5.29 12.45 7.53
CA ASP A 88 4.53 12.63 8.76
C ASP A 88 3.02 12.50 8.54
N ASP A 89 2.48 13.05 7.46
CA ASP A 89 1.05 12.95 7.16
C ASP A 89 0.67 11.53 6.72
N LEU A 90 1.62 10.81 6.12
CA LEU A 90 1.47 9.42 5.75
C LEU A 90 1.43 8.55 7.01
N ALA A 91 2.36 8.78 7.94
CA ALA A 91 2.37 8.11 9.24
C ALA A 91 1.08 8.36 10.03
N LYS A 92 0.55 9.59 10.02
CA LYS A 92 -0.75 9.91 10.66
C LYS A 92 -1.93 9.20 10.00
N GLN A 93 -1.97 9.17 8.66
CA GLN A 93 -3.02 8.48 7.91
C GLN A 93 -2.98 6.97 8.18
N PHE A 94 -1.78 6.39 8.29
CA PHE A 94 -1.59 5.01 8.69
C PHE A 94 -1.97 4.72 10.14
N LEU A 95 -1.59 5.60 11.08
CA LEU A 95 -1.97 5.47 12.49
C LEU A 95 -3.48 5.44 12.65
N TYR A 96 -4.20 6.33 11.95
CA TYR A 96 -5.66 6.38 11.94
C TYR A 96 -6.29 5.06 11.48
N VAL A 97 -5.70 4.42 10.46
CA VAL A 97 -6.17 3.14 9.92
C VAL A 97 -5.78 1.98 10.83
N SER A 98 -4.60 2.01 11.46
CA SER A 98 -4.13 0.99 12.41
C SER A 98 -4.91 1.01 13.72
N SER A 99 -5.38 2.16 14.20
CA SER A 99 -6.23 2.24 15.39
C SER A 99 -7.61 1.60 15.17
N ASP A 100 -8.11 1.65 13.94
CA ASP A 100 -9.31 0.89 13.52
C ASP A 100 -8.98 -0.58 13.21
N PHE A 101 -7.70 -0.91 13.04
CA PHE A 101 -7.19 -2.25 12.77
C PHE A 101 -6.85 -2.96 14.08
N LYS A 102 -7.85 -3.35 14.88
CA LYS A 102 -7.59 -4.30 15.97
C LYS A 102 -7.14 -5.64 15.38
N PRO A 103 -5.89 -6.07 15.56
CA PRO A 103 -5.49 -7.43 15.22
C PRO A 103 -6.05 -8.32 16.33
N ASN A 104 -7.10 -9.06 16.05
CA ASN A 104 -7.42 -10.22 16.87
C ASN A 104 -6.49 -11.34 16.40
N PHE A 105 -5.56 -11.72 17.28
CA PHE A 105 -4.91 -13.02 17.25
C PHE A 105 -5.94 -14.13 17.51
#